data_AF-A0A960GTR3-F1
#
_entry.id   AF-A0A960GTR3-F1
#
_cell.length_a   1.000
_cell.length_b   1.000
_cell.length_c   1.000
_cell.angle_alpha   90.00
_cell.angle_beta   90.00
_cell.angle_gamma   90.00
#
_symmetry.space_group_name_H-M   'P 1'
#
loop_
_entity.id
_entity.type
_entity.pdbx_description
1 polymer ?
#
loop_
_entity_poly.entity_id
_entity_poly.type
_entity_poly.pdbx_seq_one_letter_code
_entity_poly.pdbx_strand_id
1 'polypeptide(L)'
;MSSEVRQLMALVEALLEHEPGPEHPPEPMPIPTGDTPLDTAFAGLFSAINTVTAADYAVRVRELEERRDRLLDWRKNLQDNPIPDSRGAADAIHRGELTVEQAVMGNGQWAQMLDDLNHMLSWGAEQHTESLRKSTTIGNALIRTLEISRRTDEQIRQIREGRDTDEARRQLQAISDVAVAQTHQLTRQILDLNENTAAISTAEWLDRHGL
;
A
#
# COMPACT_ATOMS: atom_id res chain seq x y z
N MET A 1 -6.57 39.79 -7.21
CA MET A 1 -6.41 38.32 -7.37
C MET A 1 -7.16 37.89 -8.62
N SER A 2 -6.47 37.26 -9.57
CA SER A 2 -7.06 36.79 -10.82
C SER A 2 -8.07 35.65 -10.58
N SER A 3 -8.87 35.31 -11.60
CA SER A 3 -9.85 34.22 -11.49
C SER A 3 -9.17 32.86 -11.30
N GLU A 4 -8.02 32.67 -11.94
CA GLU A 4 -7.24 31.44 -11.96
C GLU A 4 -6.62 31.16 -10.58
N VAL A 5 -6.05 32.16 -9.91
CA VAL A 5 -5.51 32.00 -8.54
C VAL A 5 -6.61 31.66 -7.54
N ARG A 6 -7.81 32.23 -7.70
CA ARG A 6 -8.97 31.86 -6.88
C ARG A 6 -9.35 30.39 -7.06
N GLN A 7 -9.32 29.90 -8.29
CA GLN A 7 -9.62 28.50 -8.59
C GLN A 7 -8.55 27.56 -8.03
N LEU A 8 -7.27 27.92 -8.15
CA LEU A 8 -6.17 27.15 -7.57
C LEU A 8 -6.20 27.14 -6.04
N MET A 9 -6.44 28.28 -5.41
CA MET A 9 -6.61 28.34 -3.96
C MET A 9 -7.81 27.47 -3.53
N ALA A 10 -8.92 27.53 -4.25
CA ALA A 10 -10.08 26.68 -3.97
C ALA A 10 -9.78 25.19 -4.15
N LEU A 11 -8.97 24.81 -5.15
CA LEU A 11 -8.53 23.43 -5.36
C LEU A 11 -7.64 22.95 -4.20
N VAL A 12 -6.66 23.75 -3.78
CA VAL A 12 -5.78 23.44 -2.64
C VAL A 12 -6.60 23.26 -1.36
N GLU A 13 -7.53 24.16 -1.08
CA GLU A 13 -8.42 24.06 0.08
C GLU A 13 -9.33 22.82 -0.01
N ALA A 14 -9.89 22.53 -1.19
CA ALA A 14 -10.72 21.34 -1.39
C ALA A 14 -9.92 20.04 -1.19
N LEU A 15 -8.67 19.98 -1.64
CA LEU A 15 -7.78 18.83 -1.38
C LEU A 15 -7.47 18.72 0.12
N LEU A 16 -7.13 19.82 0.80
CA LEU A 16 -6.89 19.80 2.25
C LEU A 16 -8.10 19.33 3.06
N GLU A 17 -9.32 19.71 2.65
CA GLU A 17 -10.56 19.40 3.37
C GLU A 17 -11.10 18.00 3.06
N HIS A 18 -10.96 17.54 1.82
CA HIS A 18 -11.67 16.35 1.33
C HIS A 18 -10.76 15.20 0.91
N GLU A 19 -9.44 15.30 1.05
CA GLU A 19 -8.56 14.18 0.74
C GLU A 19 -8.87 12.97 1.64
N PRO A 20 -9.29 11.83 1.06
CA PRO A 20 -9.69 10.66 1.83
C PRO A 20 -8.45 10.05 2.50
N GLY A 21 -8.41 10.12 3.82
CA GLY A 21 -7.39 9.44 4.61
C GLY A 21 -7.64 7.93 4.70
N PRO A 22 -6.65 7.14 5.11
CA PRO A 22 -6.87 5.74 5.43
C PRO A 22 -7.82 5.64 6.64
N GLU A 23 -8.97 4.99 6.45
CA GLU A 23 -10.10 5.04 7.40
C GLU A 23 -9.70 4.51 8.78
N HIS A 24 -9.05 3.35 8.86
CA HIS A 24 -8.56 2.76 10.11
C HIS A 24 -7.36 1.83 9.86
N PRO A 25 -6.50 1.60 10.87
CA PRO A 25 -5.50 0.54 10.78
C PRO A 25 -6.19 -0.82 10.58
N PRO A 26 -5.62 -1.72 9.75
CA PRO A 26 -6.20 -3.03 9.53
C PRO A 26 -6.19 -3.83 10.84
N GLU A 27 -7.30 -4.49 11.13
CA GLU A 27 -7.35 -5.44 12.24
C GLU A 27 -6.46 -6.65 11.89
N PRO A 28 -5.50 -7.03 12.75
CA PRO A 28 -4.62 -8.15 12.46
C PRO A 28 -5.42 -9.45 12.46
N MET A 29 -5.17 -10.28 11.45
CA MET A 29 -5.75 -11.61 11.40
C MET A 29 -5.17 -12.48 12.52
N PRO A 30 -6.00 -13.36 13.13
CA PRO A 30 -5.52 -14.28 14.16
C PRO A 30 -4.51 -15.24 13.55
N ILE A 31 -3.33 -15.34 14.16
CA ILE A 31 -2.29 -16.27 13.74
C ILE A 31 -2.69 -17.67 14.26
N PRO A 32 -2.80 -18.68 13.38
CA PRO A 32 -3.11 -20.04 13.80
C PRO A 32 -2.02 -20.55 14.76
N THR A 33 -2.44 -21.31 15.76
CA THR A 33 -1.54 -21.92 16.74
C THR A 33 -1.59 -23.43 16.59
N GLY A 34 -0.43 -24.07 16.60
CA GLY A 34 -0.30 -25.51 16.47
C GLY A 34 1.17 -25.91 16.39
N ASP A 35 1.43 -27.19 16.64
CA ASP A 35 2.78 -27.74 16.75
C ASP A 35 3.20 -28.52 15.50
N THR A 36 2.35 -28.56 14.46
CA THR A 36 2.68 -29.26 13.22
C THR A 36 3.47 -28.35 12.27
N PRO A 37 4.32 -28.90 11.39
CA PRO A 37 5.00 -28.10 10.37
C PRO A 37 4.05 -27.29 9.48
N LEU A 38 2.83 -27.80 9.26
CA LEU A 38 1.80 -27.10 8.50
C LEU A 38 1.23 -25.90 9.27
N ASP A 39 1.03 -26.05 10.59
CA ASP A 39 0.59 -24.94 11.45
C ASP A 39 1.65 -23.83 11.49
N THR A 40 2.93 -24.19 11.61
CA THR A 40 4.06 -23.26 11.51
C THR A 40 4.06 -22.51 10.17
N ALA A 41 3.87 -23.23 9.07
CA ALA A 41 3.82 -22.63 7.74
C ALA A 41 2.62 -21.66 7.61
N PHE A 42 1.44 -22.02 8.13
CA PHE A 42 0.27 -21.14 8.15
C PHE A 42 0.50 -19.93 9.05
N ALA A 43 1.11 -20.11 10.23
CA ALA A 43 1.47 -19.00 11.10
C ALA A 43 2.39 -17.99 10.38
N GLY A 44 3.37 -18.49 9.62
CA GLY A 44 4.25 -17.69 8.79
C GLY A 44 3.53 -16.89 7.71
N LEU A 45 2.58 -17.52 7.01
CA LEU A 45 1.73 -16.85 6.01
C LEU A 45 0.87 -15.75 6.63
N PHE A 46 0.18 -16.04 7.73
CA PHE A 46 -0.72 -15.07 8.38
C PHE A 46 0.07 -13.90 8.97
N SER A 47 1.25 -14.17 9.53
CA SER A 47 2.18 -13.14 9.95
C SER A 47 2.62 -12.27 8.77
N ALA A 48 2.95 -12.86 7.62
CA ALA A 48 3.33 -12.09 6.41
C ALA A 48 2.19 -11.18 5.95
N ILE A 49 0.95 -11.67 5.95
CA ILE A 49 -0.21 -10.85 5.57
C ILE A 49 -0.36 -9.67 6.56
N ASN A 50 -0.33 -9.93 7.86
CA ASN A 50 -0.44 -8.89 8.88
C ASN A 50 0.66 -7.82 8.76
N THR A 51 1.90 -8.22 8.46
CA THR A 51 3.00 -7.27 8.27
C THR A 51 2.83 -6.44 7.01
N VAL A 52 2.44 -7.06 5.89
CA VAL A 52 2.23 -6.35 4.62
C VAL A 52 1.07 -5.37 4.73
N THR A 53 -0.05 -5.74 5.35
CA THR A 53 -1.20 -4.84 5.53
C THR A 53 -0.88 -3.70 6.49
N ALA A 54 -0.18 -3.96 7.58
CA ALA A 54 0.27 -2.91 8.51
C ALA A 54 1.26 -1.94 7.85
N ALA A 55 2.19 -2.45 7.06
CA ALA A 55 3.16 -1.63 6.34
C ALA A 55 2.49 -0.80 5.24
N ASP A 56 1.52 -1.35 4.51
CA ASP A 56 0.71 -0.61 3.52
C ASP A 56 -0.04 0.56 4.17
N TYR A 57 -0.68 0.31 5.32
CA TYR A 57 -1.34 1.36 6.09
C TYR A 57 -0.36 2.46 6.52
N ALA A 58 0.80 2.09 7.07
CA ALA A 58 1.81 3.05 7.53
C ALA A 58 2.34 3.93 6.38
N VAL A 59 2.57 3.34 5.21
CA VAL A 59 2.97 4.09 4.00
C VAL A 59 1.88 5.08 3.60
N ARG A 60 0.61 4.65 3.56
CA ARG A 60 -0.51 5.52 3.20
C ARG A 60 -0.72 6.68 4.17
N VAL A 61 -0.51 6.47 5.47
CA VAL A 61 -0.55 7.53 6.48
C VAL A 61 0.56 8.55 6.22
N ARG A 62 1.81 8.07 6.06
CA ARG A 62 2.95 8.94 5.81
C ARG A 62 2.77 9.75 4.52
N GLU A 63 2.38 9.11 3.43
CA GLU A 63 2.19 9.80 2.14
C GLU A 63 1.07 10.85 2.22
N LEU A 64 0.01 10.60 3.00
CA LEU A 64 -1.03 11.59 3.26
C LEU A 64 -0.49 12.80 4.03
N GLU A 65 0.33 12.57 5.05
CA GLU A 65 0.98 13.65 5.81
C GLU A 65 1.89 14.49 4.91
N GLU A 66 2.75 13.84 4.11
CA GLU A 66 3.64 14.52 3.15
C GLU A 66 2.87 15.39 2.14
N ARG A 67 1.72 14.92 1.65
CA ARG A 67 0.88 15.71 0.74
C ARG A 67 0.17 16.85 1.43
N ARG A 68 -0.34 16.65 2.65
CA ARG A 68 -0.94 17.73 3.46
C ARG A 68 0.06 18.84 3.73
N ASP A 69 1.28 18.49 4.14
CA ASP A 69 2.36 19.46 4.37
C ASP A 69 2.65 20.25 3.09
N ARG A 70 2.75 19.56 1.95
CA ARG A 70 2.96 20.20 0.65
C ARG A 70 1.81 21.12 0.23
N LEU A 71 0.56 20.73 0.47
CA LEU A 71 -0.61 21.57 0.21
C LEU A 71 -0.63 22.82 1.10
N LEU A 72 -0.22 22.69 2.37
CA LEU A 72 -0.08 23.83 3.28
C LEU A 72 1.03 24.79 2.82
N ASP A 73 2.16 24.26 2.35
CA ASP A 73 3.23 25.06 1.74
C ASP A 73 2.73 25.81 0.51
N TRP A 74 1.97 25.14 -0.37
CA TRP A 74 1.37 25.79 -1.53
C TRP A 74 0.34 26.85 -1.17
N ARG A 75 -0.53 26.57 -0.20
CA ARG A 75 -1.48 27.55 0.34
C ARG A 75 -0.77 28.81 0.82
N LYS A 76 0.31 28.63 1.60
CA LYS A 76 1.13 29.74 2.09
C LYS A 76 1.78 30.50 0.94
N ASN A 77 2.37 29.80 -0.02
CA ASN A 77 3.00 30.41 -1.19
C ASN A 77 2.01 31.28 -1.97
N LEU A 78 0.80 30.78 -2.23
CA LEU A 78 -0.27 31.50 -2.92
C LEU A 78 -0.77 32.72 -2.13
N GLN A 79 -0.71 32.69 -0.79
CA GLN A 79 -1.05 33.81 0.08
C GLN A 79 0.05 34.89 0.10
N ASP A 80 1.31 34.47 0.18
CA ASP A 80 2.47 35.35 0.26
C ASP A 80 2.83 35.98 -1.10
N ASN A 81 2.47 35.30 -2.20
CA ASN A 81 2.78 35.72 -3.58
C ASN A 81 1.51 35.81 -4.44
N PRO A 82 0.55 36.70 -4.10
CA PRO A 82 -0.67 36.83 -4.87
C PRO A 82 -0.35 37.34 -6.28
N ILE A 83 -0.82 36.63 -7.32
CA ILE A 83 -0.68 37.13 -8.69
C ILE A 83 -1.44 38.47 -8.79
N PRO A 84 -0.78 39.55 -9.25
CA PRO A 84 -1.46 40.81 -9.52
C PRO A 84 -2.64 40.61 -10.47
N ASP A 85 -3.70 41.43 -10.36
CA ASP A 85 -4.73 41.39 -11.41
C ASP A 85 -4.13 41.78 -12.77
N SER A 86 -4.79 41.44 -13.87
CA SER A 86 -4.27 41.64 -15.24
C SER A 86 -3.81 43.07 -15.52
N ARG A 87 -4.42 44.06 -14.86
CA ARG A 87 -4.13 45.49 -15.01
C ARG A 87 -2.94 45.88 -14.14
N GLY A 88 -2.90 45.43 -12.89
CA GLY A 88 -1.76 45.60 -11.99
C GLY A 88 -0.50 44.88 -12.48
N ALA A 89 -0.66 43.73 -13.12
CA ALA A 89 0.40 42.97 -13.78
C ALA A 89 0.95 43.74 -14.99
N ALA A 90 0.09 44.25 -15.87
CA ALA A 90 0.51 45.06 -17.01
C ALA A 90 1.30 46.32 -16.58
N ASP A 91 0.82 47.01 -15.54
CA ASP A 91 1.50 48.19 -15.00
C ASP A 91 2.85 47.85 -14.35
N ALA A 92 2.96 46.73 -13.62
CA ALA A 92 4.20 46.26 -13.01
C ALA A 92 5.23 45.79 -14.06
N ILE A 93 4.78 45.11 -15.13
CA ILE A 93 5.61 44.77 -16.28
C ILE A 93 6.14 46.05 -16.93
N HIS A 94 5.27 47.04 -17.13
CA HIS A 94 5.67 48.28 -17.78
C HIS A 94 6.71 49.08 -16.97
N ARG A 95 6.65 48.99 -15.64
CA ARG A 95 7.66 49.55 -14.71
C ARG A 95 8.92 48.70 -14.57
N GLY A 96 8.98 47.51 -15.17
CA GLY A 96 10.10 46.57 -15.05
C GLY A 96 10.21 45.89 -13.70
N GLU A 97 9.16 45.95 -12.88
CA GLU A 97 9.09 45.34 -11.54
C GLU A 97 8.79 43.84 -11.61
N LEU A 98 8.27 43.37 -12.75
CA LEU A 98 7.77 42.02 -12.96
C LEU A 98 8.03 41.59 -14.42
N THR A 99 8.53 40.38 -14.65
CA THR A 99 8.61 39.85 -16.03
C THR A 99 7.24 39.39 -16.50
N VAL A 100 7.01 39.33 -17.82
CA VAL A 100 5.78 38.75 -18.39
C VAL A 100 5.57 37.32 -17.89
N GLU A 101 6.66 36.56 -17.78
CA GLU A 101 6.66 35.19 -17.26
C GLU A 101 6.25 35.16 -15.77
N GLN A 102 6.78 36.06 -14.94
CA GLN A 102 6.35 36.19 -13.55
C GLN A 102 4.91 36.69 -13.40
N ALA A 103 4.40 37.43 -14.39
CA ALA A 103 3.05 37.99 -14.36
C ALA A 103 2.00 36.95 -14.76
N VAL A 104 2.37 36.05 -15.67
CA VAL A 104 1.51 34.98 -16.20
C VAL A 104 1.63 33.71 -15.36
N MET A 105 2.85 33.39 -14.91
CA MET A 105 3.20 32.15 -14.24
C MET A 105 3.74 32.38 -12.81
N GLY A 106 3.57 33.57 -12.23
CA GLY A 106 4.00 33.90 -10.86
C GLY A 106 5.50 33.71 -10.54
N ASN A 107 5.83 33.56 -9.25
CA ASN A 107 7.16 33.14 -8.80
C ASN A 107 7.44 31.72 -9.31
N GLY A 108 8.57 31.46 -10.00
CA GLY A 108 8.83 30.28 -10.88
C GLY A 108 8.64 28.84 -10.37
N GLN A 109 7.89 28.61 -9.29
CA GLN A 109 7.44 27.33 -8.76
C GLN A 109 6.03 26.91 -9.24
N TRP A 110 5.37 27.68 -10.10
CA TRP A 110 4.02 27.35 -10.58
C TRP A 110 3.94 26.04 -11.37
N ALA A 111 4.93 25.78 -12.21
CA ALA A 111 5.03 24.52 -12.93
C ALA A 111 5.13 23.34 -11.94
N GLN A 112 5.98 23.47 -10.93
CA GLN A 112 6.14 22.47 -9.88
C GLN A 112 4.85 22.26 -9.08
N MET A 113 4.14 23.32 -8.72
CA MET A 113 2.87 23.22 -8.02
C MET A 113 1.81 22.51 -8.86
N LEU A 114 1.71 22.83 -10.15
CA LEU A 114 0.76 22.17 -11.05
C LEU A 114 1.10 20.68 -11.23
N ASP A 115 2.39 20.34 -11.32
CA ASP A 115 2.86 18.96 -11.37
C ASP A 115 2.52 18.21 -10.07
N ASP A 116 2.79 18.81 -8.92
CA ASP A 116 2.45 18.25 -7.61
C ASP A 116 0.94 18.05 -7.47
N LEU A 117 0.12 19.06 -7.80
CA LEU A 117 -1.34 18.97 -7.75
C LEU A 117 -1.87 17.89 -8.69
N ASN A 118 -1.32 17.78 -9.90
CA ASN A 118 -1.69 16.74 -10.85
C ASN A 118 -1.34 15.34 -10.30
N HIS A 119 -0.18 15.19 -9.67
CA HIS A 119 0.21 13.94 -9.01
C HIS A 119 -0.72 13.60 -7.83
N MET A 120 -1.10 14.58 -7.00
CA MET A 120 -2.04 14.38 -5.89
C MET A 120 -3.42 13.95 -6.39
N LEU A 121 -3.88 14.50 -7.52
CA LEU A 121 -5.15 14.12 -8.15
C LEU A 121 -5.11 12.70 -8.73
N SER A 122 -3.96 12.24 -9.24
CA SER A 122 -3.83 10.87 -9.76
C SER A 122 -3.59 9.84 -8.66
N TRP A 123 -2.96 10.23 -7.54
CA TRP A 123 -2.61 9.35 -6.44
C TRP A 123 -3.78 8.52 -5.92
N GLY A 124 -4.96 9.14 -5.73
CA GLY A 124 -6.13 8.41 -5.22
C GLY A 124 -6.54 7.22 -6.11
N ALA A 125 -6.46 7.38 -7.43
CA ALA A 125 -6.77 6.33 -8.39
C ALA A 125 -5.67 5.24 -8.42
N GLU A 126 -4.41 5.64 -8.34
CA GLU A 126 -3.26 4.74 -8.26
C GLU A 126 -3.32 3.87 -7.00
N GLN A 127 -3.62 4.49 -5.85
CA GLN A 127 -3.79 3.79 -4.58
C GLN A 127 -4.98 2.85 -4.57
N HIS A 128 -6.11 3.24 -5.17
CA HIS A 128 -7.25 2.34 -5.26
C HIS A 128 -6.89 1.09 -6.08
N THR A 129 -6.18 1.28 -7.18
CA THR A 129 -5.71 0.18 -8.04
C THR A 129 -4.74 -0.74 -7.30
N GLU A 130 -3.77 -0.16 -6.59
CA GLU A 130 -2.76 -0.93 -5.85
C GLU A 130 -3.37 -1.65 -4.63
N SER A 131 -4.25 -0.97 -3.90
CA SER A 131 -5.01 -1.55 -2.78
C SER A 131 -5.88 -2.72 -3.26
N LEU A 132 -6.53 -2.59 -4.42
CA LEU A 132 -7.31 -3.68 -5.01
C LEU A 132 -6.42 -4.86 -5.40
N ARG A 133 -5.26 -4.59 -6.02
CA ARG A 133 -4.28 -5.61 -6.39
C ARG A 133 -3.80 -6.41 -5.17
N LYS A 134 -3.38 -5.72 -4.11
CA LYS A 134 -2.91 -6.36 -2.86
C LYS A 134 -4.02 -7.15 -2.18
N SER A 135 -5.21 -6.55 -2.04
CA SER A 135 -6.36 -7.22 -1.43
C SER A 135 -6.79 -8.48 -2.19
N THR A 136 -6.76 -8.43 -3.52
CA THR A 136 -7.05 -9.59 -4.38
C THR A 136 -6.01 -10.69 -4.19
N THR A 137 -4.72 -10.35 -4.14
CA THR A 137 -3.66 -11.35 -3.89
C THR A 137 -3.79 -11.98 -2.51
N ILE A 138 -4.04 -11.18 -1.46
CA ILE A 138 -4.26 -11.66 -0.10
C ILE A 138 -5.49 -12.60 -0.06
N GLY A 139 -6.62 -12.17 -0.63
CA GLY A 139 -7.84 -12.99 -0.69
C GLY A 139 -7.62 -14.33 -1.40
N ASN A 140 -6.91 -14.31 -2.53
CA ASN A 140 -6.57 -15.53 -3.26
C ASN A 140 -5.64 -16.47 -2.46
N ALA A 141 -4.66 -15.92 -1.72
CA ALA A 141 -3.79 -16.71 -0.86
C ALA A 141 -4.58 -17.37 0.29
N LEU A 142 -5.54 -16.66 0.88
CA LEU A 142 -6.40 -17.20 1.94
C LEU A 142 -7.31 -18.32 1.41
N ILE A 143 -7.94 -18.13 0.24
CA ILE A 143 -8.75 -19.18 -0.40
C ILE A 143 -7.91 -20.43 -0.66
N ARG A 144 -6.71 -20.28 -1.23
CA ARG A 144 -5.80 -21.40 -1.47
C ARG A 144 -5.35 -22.09 -0.19
N THR A 145 -5.16 -21.34 0.89
CA THR A 145 -4.83 -21.89 2.20
C THR A 145 -5.93 -22.81 2.73
N LEU A 146 -7.20 -22.39 2.60
CA LEU A 146 -8.36 -23.23 2.94
C LEU A 146 -8.43 -24.49 2.07
N GLU A 147 -8.12 -24.37 0.78
CA GLU A 147 -8.07 -25.52 -0.12
C GLU A 147 -6.96 -26.51 0.25
N ILE A 148 -5.77 -26.03 0.60
CA ILE A 148 -4.64 -26.83 1.08
C ILE A 148 -5.06 -27.59 2.34
N SER A 149 -5.60 -26.90 3.35
CA SER A 149 -6.04 -27.52 4.61
C SER A 149 -7.06 -28.63 4.34
N ARG A 150 -8.13 -28.31 3.59
CA ARG A 150 -9.20 -29.28 3.28
C ARG A 150 -8.68 -30.50 2.52
N ARG A 151 -7.77 -30.30 1.56
CA ARG A 151 -7.19 -31.39 0.78
C ARG A 151 -6.28 -32.27 1.64
N THR A 152 -5.45 -31.67 2.47
CA THR A 152 -4.58 -32.38 3.40
C THR A 152 -5.41 -33.23 4.37
N ASP A 153 -6.45 -32.66 4.98
CA ASP A 153 -7.34 -33.39 5.89
C ASP A 153 -8.02 -34.58 5.22
N GLU A 154 -8.50 -34.40 3.99
CA GLU A 154 -9.13 -35.46 3.21
C GLU A 154 -8.15 -36.60 2.90
N GLN A 155 -6.92 -36.27 2.48
CA GLN A 155 -5.89 -37.28 2.17
C GLN A 155 -5.42 -38.01 3.44
N ILE A 156 -5.28 -37.29 4.57
CA ILE A 156 -4.94 -37.90 5.86
C ILE A 156 -6.04 -38.89 6.29
N ARG A 157 -7.31 -38.51 6.13
CA ARG A 157 -8.46 -39.37 6.46
C ARG A 157 -8.43 -40.66 5.65
N GLN A 158 -8.25 -40.57 4.34
CA GLN A 158 -8.17 -41.73 3.44
C GLN A 158 -7.02 -42.69 3.80
N ILE A 159 -5.86 -42.16 4.20
CA ILE A 159 -4.71 -42.99 4.59
C ILE A 159 -4.94 -43.66 5.95
N ARG A 160 -5.54 -42.95 6.92
CA ARG A 160 -5.81 -43.50 8.26
C ARG A 160 -6.84 -44.64 8.23
N GLU A 161 -7.77 -44.62 7.29
CA GLU A 161 -8.72 -45.72 7.04
C GLU A 161 -8.00 -47.01 6.54
N GLY A 162 -6.75 -46.91 6.07
CA GLY A 162 -5.96 -48.00 5.45
C GLY A 162 -5.04 -48.84 6.36
N ARG A 163 -5.04 -48.63 7.70
CA ARG A 163 -4.12 -49.17 8.74
C ARG A 163 -2.78 -48.41 8.88
N ASP A 164 -2.34 -48.22 10.14
CA ASP A 164 -1.05 -47.60 10.51
C ASP A 164 0.12 -48.52 10.12
N THR A 165 0.72 -48.22 8.97
CA THR A 165 1.88 -48.92 8.41
C THR A 165 2.99 -47.90 8.16
N ASP A 166 4.24 -48.36 8.04
CA ASP A 166 5.36 -47.47 7.70
C ASP A 166 5.18 -46.79 6.33
N GLU A 167 4.44 -47.44 5.41
CA GLU A 167 4.04 -46.85 4.14
C GLU A 167 3.04 -45.71 4.33
N ALA A 168 2.02 -45.89 5.18
CA ALA A 168 1.07 -44.84 5.53
C ALA A 168 1.78 -43.63 6.16
N ARG A 169 2.77 -43.86 7.04
CA ARG A 169 3.57 -42.77 7.64
C ARG A 169 4.38 -42.01 6.59
N ARG A 170 5.03 -42.71 5.65
CA ARG A 170 5.76 -42.06 4.54
C ARG A 170 4.84 -41.23 3.64
N GLN A 171 3.63 -41.72 3.37
CA GLN A 171 2.64 -40.98 2.58
C GLN A 171 2.11 -39.74 3.31
N LEU A 172 1.81 -39.84 4.61
CA LEU A 172 1.39 -38.70 5.43
C LEU A 172 2.47 -37.61 5.48
N GLN A 173 3.74 -37.99 5.64
CA GLN A 173 4.85 -37.04 5.61
C GLN A 173 4.93 -36.34 4.24
N ALA A 174 4.86 -37.09 3.14
CA ALA A 174 4.92 -36.51 1.80
C ALA A 174 3.77 -35.51 1.53
N ILE A 175 2.56 -35.80 2.02
CA ILE A 175 1.43 -34.86 1.94
C ILE A 175 1.71 -33.59 2.74
N SER A 176 2.22 -33.74 3.96
CA SER A 176 2.58 -32.61 4.82
C SER A 176 3.66 -31.74 4.16
N ASP A 177 4.72 -32.34 3.61
CA ASP A 177 5.81 -31.63 2.93
C ASP A 177 5.30 -30.82 1.72
N VAL A 178 4.39 -31.41 0.92
CA VAL A 178 3.77 -30.72 -0.22
C VAL A 178 2.93 -29.54 0.25
N ALA A 179 2.10 -29.72 1.29
CA ALA A 179 1.27 -28.65 1.83
C ALA A 179 2.12 -27.50 2.40
N VAL A 180 3.19 -27.81 3.15
CA VAL A 180 4.16 -26.83 3.66
C VAL A 180 4.81 -26.06 2.51
N ALA A 181 5.29 -26.76 1.47
CA ALA A 181 5.91 -26.12 0.32
C ALA A 181 4.94 -25.16 -0.41
N GLN A 182 3.68 -25.55 -0.57
CA GLN A 182 2.65 -24.70 -1.15
C GLN A 182 2.38 -23.45 -0.29
N THR A 183 2.29 -23.61 1.03
CA THR A 183 2.10 -22.49 1.96
C THR A 183 3.31 -21.54 1.96
N HIS A 184 4.53 -22.05 1.84
CA HIS A 184 5.72 -21.21 1.69
C HIS A 184 5.73 -20.41 0.39
N GLN A 185 5.22 -20.99 -0.70
CA GLN A 185 5.03 -20.26 -1.96
C GLN A 185 4.00 -19.14 -1.82
N LEU A 186 2.89 -19.38 -1.12
CA LEU A 186 1.91 -18.33 -0.81
C LEU A 186 2.54 -17.23 0.06
N THR A 187 3.31 -17.61 1.08
CA THR A 187 4.03 -16.67 1.95
C THR A 187 4.95 -15.78 1.12
N ARG A 188 5.70 -16.37 0.19
CA ARG A 188 6.55 -15.60 -0.73
C ARG A 188 5.75 -14.60 -1.56
N GLN A 189 4.64 -15.03 -2.16
CA GLN A 189 3.75 -14.17 -2.95
C GLN A 189 3.22 -12.98 -2.14
N ILE A 190 2.96 -13.17 -0.84
CA ILE A 190 2.54 -12.09 0.06
C ILE A 190 3.71 -11.14 0.34
N LEU A 191 4.88 -11.66 0.68
CA LEU A 191 6.07 -10.82 0.95
C LEU A 191 6.48 -9.98 -0.28
N ASP A 192 6.21 -10.48 -1.49
CA ASP A 192 6.40 -9.75 -2.76
C ASP A 192 5.48 -8.53 -2.93
N LEU A 193 4.42 -8.39 -2.13
CA LEU A 193 3.51 -7.23 -2.20
C LEU A 193 4.09 -5.96 -1.57
N ASN A 194 5.20 -6.05 -0.83
CA ASN A 194 5.84 -4.91 -0.18
C ASN A 194 7.35 -4.95 -0.41
N GLU A 195 7.91 -3.83 -0.86
CA GLU A 195 9.34 -3.72 -1.20
C GLU A 195 10.27 -4.05 -0.02
N ASN A 196 9.88 -3.68 1.20
CA ASN A 196 10.66 -3.94 2.41
C ASN A 196 10.71 -5.43 2.77
N THR A 197 9.71 -6.21 2.36
CA THR A 197 9.65 -7.66 2.59
C THR A 197 10.02 -8.47 1.34
N ALA A 198 10.09 -7.86 0.17
CA ALA A 198 10.47 -8.55 -1.07
C ALA A 198 11.93 -9.05 -1.02
N ALA A 199 12.84 -8.35 -0.32
CA ALA A 199 14.25 -8.73 -0.26
C ALA A 199 14.55 -9.97 0.60
N ILE A 200 13.66 -10.34 1.53
CA ILE A 200 13.88 -11.44 2.48
C ILE A 200 13.30 -12.76 1.95
N SER A 201 14.00 -13.86 2.22
CA SER A 201 13.50 -15.20 1.85
C SER A 201 12.38 -15.66 2.79
N THR A 202 11.55 -16.62 2.36
CA THR A 202 10.54 -17.23 3.24
C THR A 202 11.18 -17.90 4.47
N ALA A 203 12.34 -18.53 4.33
CA ALA A 203 13.03 -19.17 5.45
C ALA A 203 13.50 -18.13 6.48
N GLU A 204 14.10 -17.03 6.00
CA GLU A 204 14.51 -15.93 6.85
C GLU A 204 13.31 -15.24 7.52
N TRP A 205 12.18 -15.13 6.81
CA TRP A 205 10.95 -14.61 7.37
C TRP A 205 10.45 -15.44 8.55
N LEU A 206 10.40 -16.75 8.40
CA LEU A 206 9.97 -17.68 9.45
C LEU A 206 10.89 -17.60 10.68
N ASP A 207 12.21 -17.64 10.46
CA ASP A 207 13.21 -17.52 11.52
C ASP A 207 13.05 -16.23 12.35
N ARG A 208 12.85 -15.08 11.69
CA ARG A 208 12.60 -13.79 12.36
C ARG A 208 11.33 -13.77 13.22
N HIS A 209 10.39 -14.67 12.96
CA HIS A 209 9.14 -14.80 13.70
C HIS A 209 9.15 -15.98 14.68
N GLY A 210 10.29 -16.67 14.83
CA GLY A 210 10.43 -17.83 15.72
C GLY A 210 9.65 -19.05 15.24
N LEU A 211 9.49 -19.19 13.93
CA LEU A 211 8.73 -20.24 13.25
C LEU A 211 9.66 -21.19 12.48
#